data_AF-A0A1F3LEZ6-F1
#
_entry.id   AF-A0A1F3LEZ6-F1
#
_cell.length_a   1.000
_cell.length_b   1.000
_cell.length_c   1.000
_cell.angle_alpha   90.00
_cell.angle_beta   90.00
_cell.angle_gamma   90.00
#
_symmetry.space_group_name_H-M   'P 1'
#
loop_
_entity.id
_entity.type
_entity.pdbx_description
1 polymer ?
#
loop_
_entity_poly.entity_id
_entity_poly.type
_entity_poly.pdbx_seq_one_letter_code
_entity_poly.pdbx_strand_id
1 'polypeptide(L)' 'METVIFNVSLYLGILGFLLFTVSFLSGLRIIKTKAKFRVHKRVGIIGFVAVCVHAFVMSYFYFLS' A
#
# COMPACT_ATOMS: atom_id res chain seq x y z
N MET A 1 -10.54 21.22 -0.21
CA MET A 1 -10.63 20.01 -1.05
C MET A 1 -9.28 19.31 -1.10
N GLU A 2 -8.22 20.06 -1.38
CA GLU A 2 -6.81 19.60 -1.32
C GLU A 2 -6.44 18.93 -0.01
N THR A 3 -6.77 19.53 1.14
CA THR A 3 -6.52 18.94 2.47
C THR A 3 -7.24 17.60 2.70
N VAL A 4 -8.43 17.42 2.13
CA VAL A 4 -9.17 16.15 2.22
C VAL A 4 -8.49 15.09 1.36
N ILE A 5 -8.12 15.42 0.12
CA ILE A 5 -7.41 14.51 -0.80
C ILE A 5 -6.05 14.13 -0.22
N PHE A 6 -5.34 15.08 0.38
CA PHE A 6 -4.07 14.85 1.07
C PHE A 6 -4.25 13.84 2.22
N ASN A 7 -5.20 14.08 3.12
CA ASN A 7 -5.45 13.18 4.26
C ASN A 7 -5.87 11.78 3.80
N VAL A 8 -6.76 11.67 2.81
CA VAL A 8 -7.18 10.39 2.24
C VAL A 8 -6.00 9.65 1.63
N SER A 9 -5.16 10.35 0.86
CA SER A 9 -3.95 9.75 0.29
C SER A 9 -2.99 9.29 1.38
N LEU A 10 -2.84 10.04 2.48
CA LEU A 10 -1.98 9.66 3.61
C LEU A 10 -2.47 8.36 4.26
N TYR A 11 -3.78 8.25 4.54
CA TYR A 11 -4.37 7.01 5.06
C TYR A 11 -4.25 5.83 4.08
N LEU A 12 -4.41 6.09 2.76
CA LEU A 12 -4.22 5.09 1.72
C LEU A 12 -2.77 4.57 1.70
N GLY A 13 -1.79 5.46 1.89
CA GLY A 13 -0.38 5.12 1.99
C GLY A 13 -0.09 4.20 3.17
N ILE A 14 -0.61 4.54 4.36
CA ILE A 14 -0.46 3.72 5.56
C ILE A 14 -1.07 2.33 5.35
N LEU A 15 -2.30 2.25 4.83
CA LEU A 15 -2.97 0.99 4.58
C LEU A 15 -2.24 0.15 3.53
N GLY A 16 -1.82 0.77 2.42
CA GLY A 16 -1.06 0.14 1.35
C GLY A 16 0.26 -0.43 1.86
N PHE A 17 0.98 0.34 2.68
CA PHE A 17 2.24 -0.09 3.28
C PHE A 17 2.05 -1.28 4.23
N LEU A 18 1.00 -1.29 5.05
CA LEU A 18 0.69 -2.41 5.93
C LEU A 18 0.38 -3.68 5.13
N LEU A 19 -0.47 -3.59 4.11
CA LEU A 19 -0.81 -4.73 3.25
C LEU A 19 0.40 -5.25 2.48
N PHE A 20 1.22 -4.35 1.96
CA PHE A 20 2.44 -4.70 1.26
C PHE A 20 3.45 -5.36 2.21
N THR A 21 3.62 -4.85 3.42
CA THR A 21 4.53 -5.41 4.43
C THR A 21 4.08 -6.81 4.86
N VAL A 22 2.79 -7.01 5.14
CA VAL A 22 2.24 -8.34 5.48
C VAL A 22 2.41 -9.32 4.31
N SER A 23 2.19 -8.86 3.07
CA SER A 23 2.46 -9.65 1.88
C SER A 23 3.95 -10.00 1.81
N PHE A 24 4.85 -9.03 1.89
CA PHE A 24 6.30 -9.24 1.83
C PHE A 24 6.80 -10.23 2.89
N LEU A 25 6.40 -10.06 4.17
CA LEU A 25 6.77 -10.95 5.27
C LEU A 25 6.20 -12.37 5.12
N SER A 26 5.01 -12.51 4.53
CA SER A 26 4.46 -13.84 4.19
C SER A 26 5.19 -14.48 3.00
N GLY A 27 5.67 -13.69 2.04
CA GLY A 27 6.53 -14.16 0.95
C GLY A 27 7.90 -14.66 1.43
N LEU A 28 8.48 -13.97 2.41
CA LEU A 28 9.72 -14.36 3.10
C LEU A 28 9.55 -15.56 4.05
N ARG A 29 8.33 -16.09 4.21
CA ARG A 29 7.98 -17.17 5.16
C ARG A 29 8.26 -16.81 6.64
N ILE A 30 8.47 -15.54 6.97
CA ILE A 30 8.58 -15.04 8.34
C ILE A 30 7.22 -15.18 9.02
N ILE A 31 6.16 -14.73 8.32
CA ILE A 31 4.78 -14.97 8.74
C ILE A 31 4.28 -16.21 8.02
N LYS A 32 4.20 -17.33 8.74
CA LYS A 32 3.66 -18.60 8.22
C LYS A 32 2.15 -18.52 8.10
N THR A 33 1.65 -17.93 7.02
CA THR A 33 0.22 -17.96 6.70
C THR A 33 -0.14 -19.33 6.13
N LYS A 34 -1.13 -20.03 6.68
CA LYS A 34 -1.76 -21.20 6.01
C LYS A 34 -2.50 -20.80 4.71
N ALA A 35 -2.60 -19.50 4.43
CA ALA A 35 -3.25 -18.94 3.26
C ALA A 35 -2.52 -19.38 1.97
N LYS A 36 -3.31 -19.77 0.97
CA LYS A 36 -2.82 -20.16 -0.36
C LYS A 36 -1.99 -19.01 -0.97
N PHE A 37 -0.93 -19.33 -1.71
CA PHE A 37 -0.06 -18.39 -2.42
C PHE A 37 -0.81 -17.34 -3.27
N ARG A 38 -2.01 -17.68 -3.76
CA ARG A 38 -2.93 -16.76 -4.45
C ARG A 38 -3.37 -15.56 -3.61
N VAL A 39 -3.60 -15.73 -2.31
CA VAL A 39 -4.02 -14.65 -1.40
C VAL A 39 -2.85 -13.72 -1.14
N HIS A 40 -1.67 -14.26 -0.85
CA HIS A 40 -0.43 -13.49 -0.72
C HIS A 40 -0.18 -12.58 -1.94
N LYS A 41 -0.28 -13.16 -3.16
CA LYS A 41 -0.08 -12.41 -4.41
C LYS A 41 -1.12 -11.30 -4.58
N ARG A 42 -2.40 -11.56 -4.30
CA ARG A 42 -3.46 -10.53 -4.39
C ARG A 42 -3.26 -9.40 -3.39
N VAL A 43 -3.00 -9.73 -2.12
CA VAL A 43 -2.75 -8.74 -1.07
C VAL A 43 -1.52 -7.89 -1.39
N GLY A 44 -0.46 -8.51 -1.90
CA GLY A 44 0.76 -7.80 -2.32
C GLY A 44 0.51 -6.84 -3.47
N ILE A 45 -0.20 -7.28 -4.52
CA ILE A 45 -0.55 -6.41 -5.66
C ILE A 45 -1.44 -5.25 -5.21
N ILE A 46 -2.47 -5.50 -4.40
CA ILE A 46 -3.36 -4.44 -3.90
C ILE A 46 -2.58 -3.43 -3.04
N GLY A 47 -1.76 -3.90 -2.12
CA GLY A 47 -0.92 -3.04 -1.27
C GLY A 47 0.08 -2.22 -2.09
N PHE A 48 0.73 -2.86 -3.06
CA PHE A 48 1.68 -2.18 -3.96
C PHE A 48 0.99 -1.08 -4.79
N VAL A 49 -0.15 -1.38 -5.41
CA VAL A 49 -0.92 -0.40 -6.19
C VAL A 49 -1.36 0.77 -5.32
N ALA A 50 -1.84 0.51 -4.09
CA ALA A 50 -2.23 1.57 -3.16
C ALA A 50 -1.05 2.48 -2.80
N VAL A 51 0.15 1.93 -2.57
CA VAL A 51 1.36 2.72 -2.31
C VAL A 51 1.79 3.51 -3.54
N CYS A 52 1.68 2.95 -4.75
CA CYS A 52 1.96 3.69 -5.98
C CYS A 52 1.02 4.90 -6.16
N VAL A 53 -0.29 4.72 -5.94
CA VAL A 53 -1.26 5.82 -6.00
C VAL A 53 -0.95 6.87 -4.94
N HIS A 54 -0.68 6.45 -3.70
CA HIS A 54 -0.26 7.34 -2.62
C HIS A 54 0.96 8.17 -3.01
N ALA A 55 2.03 7.51 -3.50
CA ALA A 55 3.26 8.17 -3.89
C ALA A 55 3.06 9.18 -5.03
N PHE A 56 2.22 8.84 -6.02
CA PHE A 56 1.90 9.74 -7.12
C PHE A 56 1.14 11.00 -6.64
N VAL A 57 0.12 10.80 -5.79
CA VAL A 57 -0.67 11.92 -5.25
C VAL A 57 0.17 12.79 -4.33
N MET A 58 1.02 12.20 -3.47
CA MET A 58 1.92 12.97 -2.62
C MET A 58 2.95 13.74 -3.46
N SER A 59 3.50 13.14 -4.51
CA SER A 59 4.43 13.82 -5.40
C SER A 59 3.79 15.05 -6.05
N TYR A 60 2.52 14.95 -6.45
CA TYR A 60 1.76 16.11 -6.92
C TYR A 60 1.69 17.22 -5.85
N PHE A 61 1.31 16.88 -4.61
CA PHE A 61 1.23 17.88 -3.54
C PHE A 61 2.57 18.50 -3.13
N TYR A 62 3.67 17.76 -3.22
CA TYR A 62 4.99 18.25 -2.80
C TYR A 62 5.73 19.03 -3.89
N PHE A 63 5.48 18.74 -5.17
CA PHE A 63 6.26 19.32 -6.27
C PHE A 63 5.45 20.21 -7.22
N LEU A 64 4.13 20.05 -7.29
CA LEU A 64 3.28 20.63 -8.34
C LEU A 64 2.06 21.41 -7.81
N SER A 65 1.84 21.39 -6.49
CA SER A 65 0.79 22.13 -5.78
C SER A 65 1.39 23.25 -4.94
#